data_AF-A0A3A5V3Y8-F1
#
_entry.id   AF-A0A3A5V3Y8-F1
#
_cell.length_a   1.000
_cell.length_b   1.000
_cell.length_c   1.000
_cell.angle_alpha   90.00
_cell.angle_beta   90.00
_cell.angle_gamma   90.00
#
_symmetry.space_group_name_H-M   'P 1'
#
loop_
_entity.id
_entity.type
_entity.pdbx_description
1 polymer ?
#
loop_
_entity_poly.entity_id
_entity_poly.type
_entity_poly.pdbx_seq_one_letter_code
_entity_poly.pdbx_strand_id
1 'polypeptide(L)'
;MEDDVKRLPADMLPFIATPVAQPLVKGRNVALAGSVVVATVLFLLLRQFALSTALAAGCAILTLGLNLTVVIMRFNAHAATPLAVNLNHPFMNSEPMGEAKVLVRMSNGSWIEPGEHRVRTVPEELLGGHNLVQDTDDYPILGHFVAKSEKGPTLARHLALINQAIALRDAVNDVPDPIEGARSREKQETGLLDRSWLEEETEVEVESPLVSFFRGKD
;
A
#
# COMPACT_ATOMS: atom_id res chain seq x y z
N MET A 1 30.13 3.14 14.74
CA MET A 1 28.83 3.80 14.94
C MET A 1 28.03 3.91 13.64
N GLU A 2 28.64 4.25 12.50
CA GLU A 2 27.94 4.28 11.18
C GLU A 2 27.48 2.91 10.64
N ASP A 3 28.15 1.83 11.03
CA ASP A 3 27.81 0.47 10.58
C ASP A 3 26.61 -0.14 11.31
N ASP A 4 26.30 0.30 12.54
CA ASP A 4 25.18 -0.26 13.32
C ASP A 4 23.82 0.18 12.76
N VAL A 5 23.71 1.40 12.23
CA VAL A 5 22.46 1.95 11.68
C VAL A 5 22.07 1.27 10.35
N LYS A 6 23.04 0.69 9.64
CA LYS A 6 22.82 -0.03 8.37
C LYS A 6 22.36 -1.47 8.56
N ARG A 7 22.64 -2.07 9.72
CA ARG A 7 22.24 -3.44 10.01
C ARG A 7 20.83 -3.44 10.58
N LEU A 8 20.01 -4.35 10.07
CA LEU A 8 18.68 -4.55 10.64
C LEU A 8 18.87 -5.13 12.06
N PRO A 9 18.21 -4.56 13.09
CA PRO A 9 18.24 -5.12 14.44
C PRO A 9 17.80 -6.59 14.47
N ALA A 10 18.35 -7.38 15.41
CA ALA A 10 18.16 -8.83 15.45
C ALA A 10 16.72 -9.26 15.81
N ASP A 11 15.96 -8.38 16.48
CA ASP A 11 14.55 -8.56 16.82
C ASP A 11 13.59 -8.21 15.69
N MET A 12 14.12 -7.72 14.56
CA MET A 12 13.34 -7.27 13.41
C MET A 12 13.44 -8.24 12.23
N LEU A 13 12.31 -8.44 11.56
CA LEU A 13 12.18 -9.28 10.37
C LEU A 13 11.80 -8.44 9.16
N PRO A 14 12.47 -8.59 8.02
CA PRO A 14 12.07 -7.91 6.79
C PRO A 14 10.70 -8.42 6.34
N PHE A 15 9.91 -7.55 5.69
CA PHE A 15 8.54 -7.85 5.27
C PHE A 15 8.41 -9.18 4.51
N ILE A 16 9.34 -9.48 3.60
CA ILE A 16 9.30 -10.71 2.79
C ILE A 16 9.46 -12.00 3.61
N ALA A 17 10.03 -11.92 4.82
CA ALA A 17 10.17 -13.04 5.73
C ALA A 17 8.93 -13.24 6.63
N THR A 18 8.02 -12.28 6.67
CA THR A 18 6.82 -12.35 7.51
C THR A 18 5.82 -13.41 7.00
N PRO A 19 5.01 -14.01 7.89
CA PRO A 19 3.90 -14.88 7.53
C PRO A 19 2.92 -14.28 6.51
N VAL A 20 2.61 -12.97 6.61
CA VAL A 20 1.73 -12.28 5.65
C VAL A 20 2.30 -12.26 4.22
N ALA A 21 3.64 -12.24 4.07
CA ALA A 21 4.28 -12.28 2.76
C ALA A 21 4.49 -13.70 2.19
N GLN A 22 4.20 -14.76 2.95
CA GLN A 22 4.37 -16.15 2.49
C GLN A 22 3.60 -16.51 1.21
N PRO A 23 2.35 -16.05 0.99
CA PRO A 23 1.63 -16.29 -0.27
C PRO A 23 2.39 -15.80 -1.50
N LEU A 24 3.14 -14.71 -1.40
CA LEU A 24 3.96 -14.18 -2.49
C LEU A 24 5.13 -15.11 -2.83
N VAL A 25 5.83 -15.62 -1.81
CA VAL A 25 6.94 -16.57 -1.99
C VAL A 25 6.44 -17.89 -2.57
N LYS A 26 5.31 -18.41 -2.06
CA LYS A 26 4.65 -19.60 -2.60
C LYS A 26 4.21 -19.38 -4.06
N GLY A 27 3.59 -18.23 -4.35
CA GLY A 27 3.16 -17.85 -5.70
C GLY A 27 4.33 -17.80 -6.69
N ARG A 28 5.49 -17.26 -6.30
CA ARG A 28 6.73 -17.31 -7.09
C ARG A 28 7.11 -18.76 -7.40
N ASN A 29 7.18 -19.62 -6.40
CA ASN A 29 7.60 -21.01 -6.59
C ASN A 29 6.65 -21.78 -7.53
N VAL A 30 5.34 -21.57 -7.37
CA VAL A 30 4.31 -22.14 -8.26
C VAL A 30 4.49 -21.62 -9.69
N ALA A 31 4.72 -20.33 -9.87
CA ALA A 31 4.94 -19.74 -11.20
C ALA A 31 6.23 -20.25 -11.87
N LEU A 32 7.31 -20.43 -11.10
CA LEU A 32 8.55 -21.03 -11.59
C LEU A 32 8.34 -22.47 -12.05
N ALA A 33 7.69 -23.30 -11.23
CA ALA A 33 7.35 -24.68 -11.59
C ALA A 33 6.43 -24.72 -12.84
N GLY A 34 5.40 -23.86 -12.87
CA GLY A 34 4.51 -23.73 -14.01
C GLY A 34 5.24 -23.32 -15.30
N SER A 35 6.26 -22.47 -15.21
CA SER A 35 7.07 -22.05 -16.36
C SER A 35 7.82 -23.24 -16.98
N VAL A 36 8.35 -24.15 -16.16
CA VAL A 36 9.00 -25.39 -16.62
C VAL A 36 7.99 -26.32 -17.29
N VAL A 37 6.81 -26.49 -16.70
CA VAL A 37 5.72 -27.31 -17.28
C VAL A 37 5.31 -26.76 -18.64
N VAL A 38 5.06 -25.45 -18.76
CA VAL A 38 4.67 -24.81 -20.02
C VAL A 38 5.74 -24.99 -21.09
N ALA A 39 7.01 -24.79 -20.76
CA ALA A 39 8.12 -24.99 -21.70
C ALA A 39 8.22 -26.46 -22.17
N THR A 40 8.01 -27.41 -21.25
CA THR A 40 8.04 -28.85 -21.57
C THR A 40 6.88 -29.23 -22.49
N VAL A 41 5.67 -28.76 -22.20
CA VAL A 41 4.49 -28.99 -23.05
C VAL A 41 4.69 -28.37 -24.43
N LEU A 42 5.21 -27.14 -24.49
CA LEU A 42 5.52 -26.47 -25.76
C LEU A 42 6.53 -27.28 -26.58
N PHE A 43 7.61 -27.77 -25.96
CA PHE A 43 8.59 -28.62 -26.62
C PHE A 43 7.94 -29.88 -27.23
N LEU A 44 7.13 -30.60 -26.46
CA LEU A 44 6.45 -31.81 -26.92
C LEU A 44 5.49 -31.54 -28.07
N LEU A 45 4.71 -30.45 -27.99
CA LEU A 45 3.80 -30.04 -29.05
C LEU A 45 4.55 -29.69 -30.34
N LEU A 46 5.60 -28.85 -30.26
CA LEU A 46 6.40 -28.50 -31.43
C LEU A 46 7.05 -29.74 -32.04
N ARG A 47 7.51 -30.69 -31.21
CA ARG A 47 8.09 -31.94 -31.70
C ARG A 47 7.08 -32.80 -32.45
N GLN A 48 5.80 -32.80 -32.03
CA GLN A 48 4.72 -33.53 -32.69
C GLN A 48 4.43 -33.01 -34.10
N PHE A 49 4.60 -31.69 -34.34
CA PHE A 49 4.42 -31.07 -35.67
C PHE A 49 5.68 -31.13 -36.55
N ALA A 50 6.55 -32.12 -36.32
CA ALA A 50 7.75 -32.39 -37.11
C ALA A 50 8.76 -31.22 -37.20
N LEU A 51 8.75 -30.28 -36.25
CA LEU A 51 9.89 -29.35 -36.09
C LEU A 51 11.17 -30.14 -35.76
N SER A 52 12.31 -29.61 -36.22
CA SER A 52 13.61 -30.13 -35.82
C SER A 52 13.76 -30.02 -34.30
N THR A 53 14.39 -31.01 -33.68
CA THR A 53 14.60 -31.02 -32.22
C THR A 53 15.29 -29.74 -31.74
N ALA A 54 16.24 -29.24 -32.51
CA ALA A 54 16.95 -28.00 -32.21
C ALA A 54 16.02 -26.77 -32.22
N LEU A 55 15.13 -26.64 -33.21
CA LEU A 55 14.20 -25.51 -33.28
C LEU A 55 13.14 -25.58 -32.18
N ALA A 56 12.58 -26.77 -31.94
CA ALA A 56 11.62 -26.99 -30.86
C ALA A 56 12.22 -26.69 -29.48
N ALA A 57 13.45 -27.15 -29.22
CA ALA A 57 14.18 -26.85 -27.98
C ALA A 57 14.49 -25.35 -27.86
N GLY A 58 14.92 -24.70 -28.95
CA GLY A 58 15.19 -23.26 -28.99
C GLY A 58 13.96 -22.43 -28.59
N CYS A 59 12.79 -22.73 -29.17
CA CYS A 59 11.54 -22.07 -28.81
C CYS A 59 11.17 -22.30 -27.34
N ALA A 60 11.24 -23.54 -26.86
CA ALA A 60 10.90 -23.87 -25.47
C ALA A 60 11.82 -23.17 -24.46
N ILE A 61 13.13 -23.16 -24.71
CA ILE A 61 14.12 -22.48 -23.86
C ILE A 61 13.90 -20.97 -23.87
N LEU A 62 13.61 -20.38 -25.03
CA LEU A 62 13.33 -18.94 -25.13
C LEU A 62 12.08 -18.57 -24.34
N THR A 63 10.99 -19.34 -24.48
CA THR A 63 9.76 -19.13 -23.70
C THR A 63 10.01 -19.31 -22.21
N LEU A 64 10.78 -20.31 -21.80
CA LEU A 64 11.17 -20.50 -20.40
C LEU A 64 11.94 -19.29 -19.88
N GLY A 65 12.97 -18.85 -20.61
CA GLY A 65 13.80 -17.70 -20.23
C GLY A 65 12.98 -16.42 -20.05
N LEU A 66 12.06 -16.13 -20.98
CA LEU A 66 11.17 -14.98 -20.87
C LEU A 66 10.24 -15.07 -19.65
N ASN A 67 9.59 -16.22 -19.44
CA ASN A 67 8.71 -16.43 -18.30
C ASN A 67 9.46 -16.30 -16.97
N LEU A 68 10.63 -16.93 -16.84
CA LEU A 68 11.48 -16.83 -15.65
C LEU A 68 11.87 -15.37 -15.39
N THR A 69 12.27 -14.63 -16.42
CA THR A 69 12.62 -13.21 -16.31
C THR A 69 11.44 -12.41 -15.77
N VAL A 70 10.25 -12.56 -16.34
CA VAL A 70 9.05 -11.83 -15.89
C VAL A 70 8.68 -12.18 -14.44
N VAL A 71 8.72 -13.48 -14.09
CA VAL A 71 8.41 -13.94 -12.73
C VAL A 71 9.41 -13.36 -11.71
N ILE A 72 10.70 -13.40 -12.02
CA ILE A 72 11.75 -12.86 -11.16
C ILE A 72 11.62 -11.33 -11.04
N MET A 73 11.40 -10.62 -12.14
CA MET A 73 11.23 -9.15 -12.12
C MET A 73 10.04 -8.74 -11.25
N ARG A 74 8.89 -9.44 -11.38
CA ARG A 74 7.71 -9.18 -10.54
C ARG A 74 8.01 -9.51 -9.08
N PHE A 75 8.58 -10.68 -8.81
CA PHE A 75 8.91 -11.07 -7.43
C PHE A 75 9.89 -10.09 -6.78
N ASN A 76 10.94 -9.68 -7.48
CA ASN A 76 11.94 -8.75 -6.97
C ASN A 76 11.34 -7.38 -6.63
N ALA A 77 10.41 -6.88 -7.46
CA ALA A 77 9.68 -5.66 -7.13
C ALA A 77 8.99 -5.81 -5.76
N HIS A 78 8.38 -6.96 -5.48
CA HIS A 78 7.71 -7.20 -4.20
C HIS A 78 8.66 -7.51 -3.03
N ALA A 79 9.70 -8.30 -3.26
CA ALA A 79 10.66 -8.71 -2.24
C ALA A 79 11.54 -7.54 -1.77
N ALA A 80 11.74 -6.52 -2.61
CA ALA A 80 12.49 -5.32 -2.29
C ALA A 80 11.72 -4.31 -1.41
N THR A 81 10.58 -4.69 -0.82
CA THR A 81 9.80 -3.80 0.05
C THR A 81 10.69 -3.34 1.23
N PRO A 82 10.95 -2.03 1.38
CA PRO A 82 11.90 -1.47 2.34
C PRO A 82 11.30 -1.36 3.75
N LEU A 83 10.78 -2.46 4.27
CA LEU A 83 10.00 -2.53 5.51
C LEU A 83 10.47 -3.71 6.35
N ALA A 84 10.61 -3.49 7.65
CA ALA A 84 10.84 -4.52 8.64
C ALA A 84 9.97 -4.28 9.88
N VAL A 85 9.59 -5.36 10.54
CA VAL A 85 8.71 -5.37 11.71
C VAL A 85 9.21 -6.36 12.76
N ASN A 86 8.91 -6.14 14.03
CA ASN A 86 9.27 -7.08 15.08
C ASN A 86 8.27 -8.24 15.21
N LEU A 87 8.55 -9.17 16.13
CA LEU A 87 7.70 -10.33 16.40
C LEU A 87 6.29 -9.99 16.91
N ASN A 88 6.11 -8.83 17.54
CA ASN A 88 4.82 -8.40 18.08
C ASN A 88 3.91 -7.74 17.03
N HIS A 89 4.42 -7.46 15.83
CA HIS A 89 3.63 -6.80 14.80
C HIS A 89 2.57 -7.75 14.20
N PRO A 90 1.35 -7.29 13.87
CA PRO A 90 0.28 -8.15 13.32
C PRO A 90 0.63 -8.91 12.03
N PHE A 91 1.67 -8.49 11.31
CA PHE A 91 2.20 -9.24 10.15
C PHE A 91 2.77 -10.63 10.50
N MET A 92 3.01 -10.88 11.79
CA MET A 92 3.45 -12.18 12.29
C MET A 92 2.31 -13.18 12.45
N ASN A 93 1.04 -12.77 12.27
CA ASN A 93 -0.15 -13.62 12.46
C ASN A 93 -0.15 -14.35 13.82
N SER A 94 0.53 -13.79 14.80
CA SER A 94 0.60 -14.24 16.18
C SER A 94 -0.04 -13.18 17.06
N GLU A 95 -0.52 -13.59 18.23
CA GLU A 95 -1.01 -12.66 19.24
C GLU A 95 0.16 -11.78 19.72
N PRO A 96 0.04 -10.45 19.71
CA PRO A 96 1.09 -9.56 20.21
C PRO A 96 1.33 -9.77 21.70
N MET A 97 2.58 -9.94 22.11
CA MET A 97 2.96 -10.12 23.53
C MET A 97 3.65 -8.88 24.13
N GLY A 98 3.74 -7.79 23.36
CA GLY A 98 4.38 -6.54 23.75
C GLY A 98 4.27 -5.50 22.64
N GLU A 99 5.09 -4.45 22.71
CA GLU A 99 5.04 -3.35 21.74
C GLU A 99 5.41 -3.80 20.32
N ALA A 100 4.59 -3.42 19.35
CA ALA A 100 4.88 -3.55 17.94
C ALA A 100 5.87 -2.44 17.50
N LYS A 101 6.81 -2.79 16.62
CA LYS A 101 7.80 -1.87 16.05
C LYS A 101 7.87 -2.00 14.54
N VAL A 102 8.16 -0.88 13.88
CA VAL A 102 8.26 -0.77 12.42
C VAL A 102 9.52 0.02 12.06
N LEU A 103 10.31 -0.52 11.13
CA LEU A 103 11.45 0.16 10.55
C LEU A 103 11.31 0.26 9.04
N VAL A 104 11.76 1.39 8.50
CA VAL A 104 11.81 1.65 7.06
C VAL A 104 13.27 1.75 6.64
N ARG A 105 13.60 1.09 5.52
CA ARG A 105 14.94 1.15 4.95
C ARG A 105 15.06 2.35 4.01
N MET A 106 16.07 3.17 4.22
CA MET A 106 16.43 4.29 3.37
C MET A 106 17.33 3.86 2.21
N SER A 107 17.47 4.72 1.20
CA SER A 107 18.28 4.48 0.00
C SER A 107 19.77 4.23 0.30
N ASN A 108 20.31 4.84 1.35
CA ASN A 108 21.67 4.64 1.86
C ASN A 108 21.85 3.31 2.63
N GLY A 109 20.77 2.53 2.79
CA GLY A 109 20.71 1.26 3.49
C GLY A 109 20.45 1.36 5.00
N SER A 110 20.32 2.57 5.57
CA SER A 110 20.02 2.73 7.00
C SER A 110 18.56 2.38 7.30
N TRP A 111 18.33 1.80 8.48
CA TRP A 111 16.99 1.55 8.99
C TRP A 111 16.61 2.65 9.98
N ILE A 112 15.41 3.21 9.82
CA ILE A 112 14.91 4.26 10.69
C ILE A 112 13.48 3.96 11.16
N GLU A 113 13.12 4.49 12.32
CA GLU A 113 11.75 4.48 12.79
C GLU A 113 10.98 5.64 12.15
N PRO A 114 9.83 5.37 11.50
CA PRO A 114 9.08 6.42 10.79
C PRO A 114 8.36 7.40 11.73
N GLY A 115 8.32 7.13 13.04
CA GLY A 115 7.58 7.91 14.03
C GLY A 115 6.11 7.51 14.15
N GLU A 116 5.30 8.38 14.76
CA GLU A 116 3.88 8.13 15.07
C GLU A 116 2.96 8.39 13.87
N HIS A 117 3.29 9.39 13.05
CA HIS A 117 2.45 9.80 11.93
C HIS A 117 2.61 8.87 10.72
N ARG A 118 1.62 8.93 9.81
CA ARG A 118 1.72 8.32 8.48
C ARG A 118 2.84 9.00 7.70
N VAL A 119 3.33 8.33 6.66
CA VAL A 119 4.40 8.83 5.81
C VAL A 119 3.94 9.01 4.37
N ARG A 120 4.59 9.95 3.68
CA ARG A 120 4.41 10.20 2.24
C ARG A 120 5.75 10.47 1.59
N THR A 121 5.76 10.49 0.26
CA THR A 121 6.96 10.86 -0.50
C THR A 121 6.87 12.27 -1.05
N VAL A 122 8.00 12.97 -1.04
CA VAL A 122 8.19 14.27 -1.71
C VAL A 122 9.34 14.09 -2.72
N PRO A 123 9.23 14.59 -3.97
CA PRO A 123 10.32 14.53 -4.93
C PRO A 123 11.55 15.27 -4.38
N GLU A 124 12.73 14.66 -4.53
CA GLU A 124 14.00 15.26 -4.13
C GLU A 124 14.70 15.88 -5.33
N GLU A 125 15.02 17.16 -5.27
CA GLU A 125 15.54 17.91 -6.42
C GLU A 125 17.03 17.71 -6.65
N LEU A 126 17.84 17.55 -5.58
CA LEU A 126 19.30 17.51 -5.71
C LEU A 126 19.80 16.13 -6.15
N LEU A 127 19.37 15.08 -5.46
CA LEU A 127 19.76 13.69 -5.74
C LEU A 127 18.86 13.03 -6.79
N GLY A 128 17.70 13.63 -7.08
CA GLY A 128 16.61 12.99 -7.80
C GLY A 128 15.92 11.91 -6.96
N GLY A 129 14.78 11.40 -7.43
CA GLY A 129 14.01 10.40 -6.69
C GLY A 129 13.10 11.04 -5.63
N HIS A 130 12.95 10.38 -4.48
CA HIS A 130 11.99 10.80 -3.45
C HIS A 130 12.54 10.69 -2.03
N ASN A 131 12.21 11.67 -1.20
CA ASN A 131 12.38 11.61 0.24
C ASN A 131 11.13 11.06 0.92
N LEU A 132 11.32 10.38 2.04
CA LEU A 132 10.24 10.02 2.95
C LEU A 132 10.04 11.17 3.94
N VAL A 133 8.80 11.58 4.14
CA VAL A 133 8.43 12.61 5.11
C VAL A 133 7.25 12.12 5.93
N GLN A 134 7.12 12.62 7.16
CA GLN A 134 5.88 12.41 7.92
C GLN A 134 4.77 13.29 7.35
N ASP A 135 3.54 12.77 7.39
CA ASP A 135 2.34 13.46 6.95
C ASP A 135 1.79 14.30 8.12
N THR A 136 2.50 15.38 8.41
CA THR A 136 2.12 16.42 9.36
C THR A 136 2.13 17.78 8.65
N ASP A 137 1.70 18.84 9.32
CA ASP A 137 1.65 20.19 8.74
C ASP A 137 3.03 20.69 8.26
N ASP A 138 4.10 20.31 8.98
CA ASP A 138 5.47 20.74 8.70
C ASP A 138 6.26 19.78 7.78
N TYR A 139 5.68 18.62 7.44
CA TYR A 139 6.30 17.58 6.60
C TYR A 139 7.79 17.28 6.92
N PRO A 140 8.13 16.92 8.18
CA PRO A 140 9.52 16.70 8.56
C PRO A 140 10.13 15.56 7.73
N ILE A 141 11.30 15.84 7.15
CA ILE A 141 12.00 14.90 6.28
C ILE A 141 12.70 13.83 7.14
N LEU A 142 12.35 12.58 6.88
CA LEU A 142 12.96 11.42 7.54
C LEU A 142 14.25 10.98 6.84
N GLY A 143 14.33 11.15 5.52
CA GLY A 143 15.52 10.87 4.74
C GLY A 143 15.26 10.54 3.28
N HIS A 144 16.34 10.30 2.53
CA HIS A 144 16.25 9.92 1.12
C HIS A 144 15.79 8.46 0.98
N PHE A 145 14.58 8.27 0.48
CA PHE A 145 13.91 6.96 0.50
C PHE A 145 14.29 6.11 -0.71
N VAL A 146 14.12 6.69 -1.89
CA VAL A 146 14.16 5.96 -3.15
C VAL A 146 14.87 6.77 -4.21
N ALA A 147 15.80 6.12 -4.91
CA ALA A 147 16.52 6.72 -6.02
C ALA A 147 15.61 6.93 -7.24
N LYS A 148 16.03 7.82 -8.15
CA LYS A 148 15.31 8.24 -9.37
C LYS A 148 14.78 7.10 -10.27
N SER A 149 15.31 5.88 -10.17
CA SER A 149 14.97 4.76 -11.07
C SER A 149 13.74 3.94 -10.66
N GLU A 150 13.19 4.10 -9.45
CA GLU A 150 11.98 3.37 -9.09
C GLU A 150 10.72 3.93 -9.77
N LYS A 151 9.84 3.02 -10.16
CA LYS A 151 8.60 3.34 -10.87
C LYS A 151 7.49 3.70 -9.88
N GLY A 152 6.64 4.67 -10.25
CA GLY A 152 5.49 5.13 -9.46
C GLY A 152 4.62 4.02 -8.82
N PRO A 153 4.25 2.94 -9.53
CA PRO A 153 3.45 1.86 -8.93
C PRO A 153 4.15 1.10 -7.81
N THR A 154 5.48 0.90 -7.93
CA THR A 154 6.28 0.24 -6.89
C THR A 154 6.37 1.13 -5.66
N LEU A 155 6.64 2.42 -5.85
CA LEU A 155 6.72 3.41 -4.79
C LEU A 155 5.39 3.55 -4.03
N ALA A 156 4.28 3.69 -4.76
CA ALA A 156 2.94 3.80 -4.17
C ALA A 156 2.60 2.56 -3.31
N ARG A 157 2.99 1.37 -3.78
CA ARG A 157 2.82 0.13 -3.00
C ARG A 157 3.70 0.10 -1.77
N HIS A 158 4.98 0.50 -1.87
CA HIS A 158 5.86 0.59 -0.70
C HIS A 158 5.28 1.51 0.36
N LEU A 159 4.81 2.71 -0.03
CA LEU A 159 4.15 3.64 0.88
C LEU A 159 2.89 3.07 1.51
N ALA A 160 2.02 2.43 0.72
CA ALA A 160 0.80 1.81 1.24
C ALA A 160 1.12 0.73 2.29
N LEU A 161 2.11 -0.13 2.04
CA LEU A 161 2.52 -1.16 2.98
C LEU A 161 3.15 -0.58 4.25
N ILE A 162 3.98 0.46 4.13
CA ILE A 162 4.56 1.14 5.29
C ILE A 162 3.45 1.77 6.14
N ASN A 163 2.55 2.55 5.54
CA ASN A 163 1.45 3.18 6.27
C ASN A 163 0.50 2.16 6.91
N GLN A 164 0.26 1.04 6.24
CA GLN A 164 -0.52 -0.06 6.82
C GLN A 164 0.21 -0.68 8.03
N ALA A 165 1.53 -0.88 7.96
CA ALA A 165 2.30 -1.37 9.08
C ALA A 165 2.30 -0.39 10.27
N ILE A 166 2.45 0.91 10.01
CA ILE A 166 2.35 1.94 11.06
C ILE A 166 0.95 1.91 11.70
N ALA A 167 -0.11 1.82 10.91
CA ALA A 167 -1.48 1.74 11.44
C ALA A 167 -1.71 0.49 12.31
N LEU A 168 -1.21 -0.67 11.88
CA LEU A 168 -1.33 -1.91 12.64
C LEU A 168 -0.48 -1.89 13.92
N ARG A 169 0.70 -1.27 13.88
CA ARG A 169 1.53 -1.02 15.05
C ARG A 169 0.79 -0.16 16.08
N ASP A 170 0.20 0.95 15.63
CA ASP A 170 -0.51 1.89 16.49
C ASP A 170 -1.70 1.22 17.19
N ALA A 171 -2.44 0.38 16.46
CA ALA A 171 -3.55 -0.40 17.01
C ALA A 171 -3.11 -1.41 18.08
N VAL A 172 -1.90 -1.98 17.99
CA VAL A 172 -1.35 -2.89 19.01
C VAL A 172 -0.80 -2.12 20.21
N ASN A 173 -0.25 -0.94 19.98
CA ASN A 173 0.36 -0.12 21.02
C ASN A 173 -0.66 0.81 21.72
N ASP A 174 -1.97 0.56 21.54
CA ASP A 174 -3.07 1.35 22.10
C ASP A 174 -2.95 2.86 21.83
N VAL A 175 -2.40 3.24 20.67
CA VAL A 175 -2.34 4.64 20.25
C VAL A 175 -3.76 5.05 19.81
N PRO A 176 -4.38 6.08 20.43
CA PRO A 176 -5.76 6.44 20.14
C PRO A 176 -5.96 6.81 18.67
N ASP A 177 -6.88 6.13 17.97
CA ASP A 177 -7.24 6.47 16.60
C ASP A 177 -8.06 7.77 16.57
N PRO A 178 -7.60 8.83 15.87
CA PRO A 178 -8.38 10.05 15.69
C PRO A 178 -9.79 9.80 15.10
N ILE A 179 -9.94 8.75 14.30
CA ILE A 179 -11.21 8.36 13.68
C ILE A 179 -12.17 7.73 14.71
N GLU A 180 -11.69 6.93 15.66
CA GLU A 180 -12.55 6.41 16.73
C GLU A 180 -13.12 7.54 17.60
N GLY A 181 -12.29 8.56 17.88
CA GLY A 181 -12.73 9.78 18.55
C GLY A 181 -13.74 10.59 17.71
N ALA A 182 -13.59 10.61 16.38
CA ALA A 182 -14.56 11.23 15.47
C ALA A 182 -15.89 10.45 15.45
N ARG A 183 -15.86 9.13 15.31
CA ARG A 183 -17.07 8.27 15.34
C ARG A 183 -17.81 8.34 16.66
N SER A 184 -17.07 8.39 17.78
CA SER A 184 -17.66 8.56 19.10
C SER A 184 -18.40 9.89 19.22
N ARG A 185 -17.86 10.96 18.60
CA ARG A 185 -18.52 12.27 18.50
C ARG A 185 -19.73 12.24 17.57
N GLU A 186 -19.67 11.56 16.43
CA GLU A 186 -20.83 11.36 15.53
C GLU A 186 -21.96 10.59 16.24
N LYS A 187 -21.62 9.56 17.03
CA LYS A 187 -22.60 8.79 17.81
C LYS A 187 -23.18 9.61 18.97
N GLN A 188 -22.43 10.58 19.48
CA GLN A 188 -22.86 11.52 20.52
C GLN A 188 -23.47 12.80 19.94
N GLU A 189 -23.53 12.95 18.62
CA GLU A 189 -24.18 14.06 17.94
C GLU A 189 -25.68 13.94 18.20
N THR A 190 -26.12 14.50 19.33
CA THR A 190 -27.52 14.73 19.67
C THR A 190 -28.15 15.48 18.51
N GLY A 191 -29.30 15.01 18.01
CA GLY A 191 -30.07 15.53 16.86
C GLY A 191 -30.56 16.99 16.97
N LEU A 192 -29.69 17.92 17.38
CA LEU A 192 -29.90 19.37 17.40
C LEU A 192 -29.98 19.97 15.99
N LEU A 193 -29.65 19.18 14.95
CA LEU A 193 -29.79 19.49 13.53
C LEU A 193 -30.81 18.59 12.83
N ASP A 194 -31.61 17.80 13.56
CA ASP A 194 -32.79 17.18 12.98
C ASP A 194 -33.78 18.31 12.64
N ARG A 195 -33.78 18.70 11.36
CA ARG A 195 -34.81 19.57 10.82
C ARG A 195 -36.13 18.82 10.90
N SER A 196 -36.91 19.09 11.92
CA SER A 196 -38.35 18.88 11.85
C SER A 196 -38.86 19.79 10.73
N TRP A 197 -38.98 19.24 9.52
CA TRP A 197 -39.81 19.87 8.51
C TRP A 197 -41.18 20.06 9.15
N LEU A 198 -41.69 21.28 9.08
CA LEU A 198 -42.99 21.63 9.63
C LEU A 198 -44.02 20.83 8.82
N GLU A 199 -44.55 19.77 9.43
CA GLU A 199 -45.59 18.95 8.81
C GLU A 199 -46.83 19.84 8.59
N GLU A 200 -47.22 19.97 7.32
CA GLU A 200 -48.48 20.57 6.85
C GLU A 200 -48.92 21.87 7.56
N GLU A 201 -48.10 22.92 7.52
CA GLU A 201 -48.65 24.27 7.63
C GLU A 201 -49.34 24.62 6.30
N THR A 202 -50.66 24.46 6.31
CA THR A 202 -51.68 25.10 5.47
C THR A 202 -51.11 25.98 4.36
N GLU A 203 -51.37 25.63 3.09
CA GLU A 203 -51.06 26.46 1.91
C GLU A 203 -51.31 27.94 2.24
N VAL A 204 -50.23 28.68 2.49
CA VAL A 204 -50.32 30.13 2.62
C VAL A 204 -50.61 30.61 1.21
N GLU A 205 -51.86 30.97 0.94
CA GLU A 205 -52.26 31.65 -0.30
C GLU A 205 -51.54 33.00 -0.36
N VAL A 206 -50.32 33.00 -0.88
CA VAL A 206 -49.58 34.22 -1.18
C VAL A 206 -50.16 34.78 -2.47
N GLU A 207 -51.16 35.66 -2.34
CA GLU A 207 -51.69 36.42 -3.48
C GLU A 207 -50.56 37.28 -4.05
N SER A 208 -50.09 36.95 -5.26
CA SER A 208 -48.99 37.68 -5.91
C SER A 208 -49.42 39.12 -6.16
N PRO A 209 -48.55 40.13 -5.90
CA PRO A 209 -48.89 41.54 -6.15
C PRO A 209 -49.28 41.82 -7.60
N LEU A 210 -48.88 40.97 -8.57
CA LEU A 210 -49.34 41.04 -9.96
C LEU A 210 -50.86 40.87 -10.10
N VAL A 211 -51.50 40.05 -9.26
CA VAL A 211 -52.96 39.81 -9.29
C VAL A 211 -53.74 41.04 -8.82
N SER A 212 -53.19 41.83 -7.89
CA SER A 212 -53.77 43.10 -7.45
C SER A 212 -53.71 44.20 -8.53
N PHE A 213 -52.71 44.17 -9.41
CA PHE A 213 -52.54 45.16 -10.49
C PHE A 213 -53.56 45.01 -11.63
N PHE A 214 -54.05 43.80 -11.89
CA PHE A 214 -55.06 43.54 -12.94
C PHE A 214 -56.51 43.75 -12.47
N ARG A 215 -56.73 43.95 -11.17
CA ARG A 215 -58.07 44.09 -10.58
C ARG A 215 -58.62 45.52 -10.58
N GLY A 216 -57.78 46.52 -10.92
CA GLY A 216 -58.12 47.95 -10.88
C GLY A 216 -58.36 48.59 -12.25
N LYS A 217 -58.70 47.81 -13.29
CA LYS A 217 -58.90 48.32 -14.65
C LYS A 217 -60.19 47.79 -15.27
N ASP A 218 -61.29 48.13 -14.60
CA ASP A 218 -62.65 48.25 -15.16
C ASP A 218 -63.15 49.67 -14.90
#